data_AF-A0A3D5L1I8-F1
#
_entry.id   AF-A0A3D5L1I8-F1
#
_cell.length_a   1.000
_cell.length_b   1.000
_cell.length_c   1.000
_cell.angle_alpha   90.00
_cell.angle_beta   90.00
_cell.angle_gamma   90.00
#
_symmetry.space_group_name_H-M   'P 1'
#
loop_
_entity.id
_entity.type
_entity.pdbx_description
1 polymer ?
#
loop_
_entity_poly.entity_id
_entity_poly.type
_entity_poly.pdbx_seq_one_letter_code
_entity_poly.pdbx_strand_id
1 'polypeptide(L)'
;MKTAAKMAPDSFRNDPVESLPGSSEFGMSDDPEQFSEIYKDLAELVGVGNARKIWKVYAGLNITFPQRLYSREYTRTFIAKNYQDKSPRELAKATGLSERRVRQIIREIKSETKE
;
A
#
# COMPACT_ATOMS: atom_id res chain seq x y z
N MET A 1 -21.88 -25.53 -26.02
CA MET A 1 -21.94 -24.11 -25.60
C MET A 1 -22.22 -24.04 -24.10
N LYS A 2 -21.50 -23.13 -23.41
CA LYS A 2 -21.69 -22.63 -22.03
C LYS A 2 -20.97 -23.38 -20.89
N THR A 3 -19.70 -23.02 -20.70
CA THR A 3 -18.97 -23.19 -19.44
C THR A 3 -19.31 -21.99 -18.54
N ALA A 4 -20.05 -22.21 -17.46
CA ALA A 4 -20.37 -21.16 -16.50
C ALA A 4 -19.17 -20.91 -15.58
N ALA A 5 -18.50 -19.77 -15.76
CA ALA A 5 -17.52 -19.27 -14.81
C ALA A 5 -18.24 -18.97 -13.49
N LYS A 6 -18.04 -19.81 -12.47
CA LYS A 6 -18.34 -19.46 -11.08
C LYS A 6 -17.35 -18.38 -10.66
N MET A 7 -17.70 -17.11 -10.88
CA MET A 7 -17.03 -16.00 -10.23
C MET A 7 -17.31 -16.11 -8.73
N ALA A 8 -16.25 -16.15 -7.93
CA ALA A 8 -16.37 -16.04 -6.49
C ALA A 8 -17.11 -14.73 -6.16
N PRO A 9 -18.06 -14.71 -5.22
CA PRO A 9 -18.65 -13.45 -4.80
C PRO A 9 -17.54 -12.60 -4.18
N ASP A 10 -17.43 -11.38 -4.70
CA ASP A 10 -16.48 -10.36 -4.25
C ASP A 10 -16.69 -10.14 -2.73
N SER A 11 -15.82 -10.75 -1.93
CA SER A 11 -15.94 -10.78 -0.47
C SER A 11 -15.42 -9.51 0.19
N PHE A 12 -15.09 -8.49 -0.60
CA PHE A 12 -14.80 -7.15 -0.10
C PHE A 12 -16.09 -6.31 -0.04
N ARG A 13 -17.09 -6.79 0.72
CA ARG A 13 -18.11 -5.87 1.20
C ARG A 13 -17.41 -4.84 2.09
N ASN A 14 -17.63 -3.56 1.79
CA ASN A 14 -17.24 -2.43 2.64
C ASN A 14 -18.12 -2.40 3.91
N ASP A 15 -18.24 -3.53 4.60
CA ASP A 15 -18.83 -3.58 5.92
C ASP A 15 -17.83 -2.91 6.87
N PRO A 16 -18.26 -1.93 7.69
CA PRO A 16 -17.40 -1.40 8.74
C PRO A 16 -16.94 -2.57 9.57
N VAL A 17 -15.64 -2.87 9.55
CA VAL A 17 -15.05 -4.00 10.27
C VAL A 17 -15.61 -3.97 11.68
N GLU A 18 -16.46 -4.95 12.00
CA GLU A 18 -17.04 -5.11 13.32
C GLU A 18 -15.87 -5.05 14.32
N SER A 19 -15.95 -4.05 15.19
CA SER A 19 -15.05 -3.92 16.33
C SER A 19 -15.05 -5.28 17.01
N LEU A 20 -13.87 -5.90 17.16
CA LEU A 20 -13.78 -7.12 17.94
C LEU A 20 -14.35 -6.80 19.33
N PRO A 21 -15.31 -7.57 19.85
CA PRO A 21 -15.65 -7.44 21.26
C PRO A 21 -14.39 -7.82 22.05
N GLY A 22 -13.91 -6.93 22.93
CA GLY A 22 -12.91 -7.31 23.93
C GLY A 22 -11.56 -6.58 23.95
N SER A 23 -11.43 -5.33 23.50
CA SER A 23 -10.27 -4.50 23.90
C SER A 23 -10.62 -3.51 25.02
N SER A 24 -11.79 -2.87 24.93
CA SER A 24 -12.28 -1.91 25.93
C SER A 24 -12.81 -2.57 27.21
N GLU A 25 -13.08 -3.87 27.20
CA GLU A 25 -13.69 -4.58 28.34
C GLU A 25 -12.66 -5.08 29.37
N PHE A 26 -11.38 -5.12 29.02
CA PHE A 26 -10.30 -5.62 29.91
C PHE A 26 -9.44 -4.52 30.53
N GLY A 27 -9.76 -3.24 30.33
CA GLY A 27 -9.03 -2.13 30.95
C GLY A 27 -7.54 -2.07 30.57
N MET A 28 -7.17 -2.60 29.39
CA MET A 28 -5.80 -2.51 28.89
C MET A 28 -5.56 -1.05 28.45
N SER A 29 -4.59 -0.38 29.04
CA SER A 29 -4.24 1.00 28.70
C SER A 29 -3.80 1.13 27.24
N ASP A 30 -4.22 2.23 26.62
CA ASP A 30 -3.84 2.64 25.26
C ASP A 30 -2.49 3.39 25.23
N ASP A 31 -1.69 3.23 26.29
CA ASP A 31 -0.42 3.92 26.43
C ASP A 31 0.62 3.33 25.45
N PRO A 32 1.19 4.15 24.53
CA PRO A 32 2.17 3.68 23.56
C PRO A 32 3.41 3.04 24.21
N GLU A 33 3.72 3.41 25.46
CA GLU A 33 4.85 2.88 26.23
C GLU A 33 4.70 1.40 26.60
N GLN A 34 3.47 0.88 26.56
CA GLN A 34 3.18 -0.53 26.86
C GLN A 34 3.18 -1.42 25.62
N PHE A 35 3.32 -0.83 24.43
CA PHE A 35 3.46 -1.58 23.19
C PHE A 35 4.89 -2.12 23.05
N SER A 36 5.03 -3.21 22.29
CA SER A 36 6.38 -3.65 21.89
C SER A 36 7.04 -2.55 21.05
N GLU A 37 8.37 -2.52 21.03
CA GLU A 37 9.16 -1.44 20.42
C GLU A 37 8.67 -1.05 19.02
N ILE A 38 8.43 -2.02 18.14
CA ILE A 38 7.91 -1.76 16.78
C ILE A 38 6.51 -1.14 16.80
N TYR A 39 5.63 -1.60 17.68
CA TYR A 39 4.27 -1.06 17.78
C TYR A 39 4.24 0.30 18.50
N LYS A 40 5.21 0.59 19.36
CA LYS A 40 5.43 1.92 19.93
C LYS A 40 5.83 2.90 18.83
N ASP A 41 6.81 2.54 18.01
CA ASP A 41 7.23 3.36 16.85
C ASP A 41 6.06 3.56 15.86
N LEU A 42 5.28 2.51 15.59
CA LEU A 42 4.10 2.60 14.74
C LEU A 42 2.99 3.46 15.36
N ALA A 43 2.81 3.42 16.68
CA ALA A 43 1.83 4.24 17.38
C ALA A 43 2.25 5.72 17.41
N GLU A 44 3.54 6.02 17.53
CA GLU A 44 4.07 7.38 17.40
C GLU A 44 3.94 7.91 15.96
N LEU A 45 4.21 7.06 14.96
CA LEU A 45 4.16 7.43 13.54
C LEU A 45 2.73 7.60 12.99
N VAL A 46 1.82 6.67 13.32
CA VAL A 46 0.50 6.55 12.67
C VAL A 46 -0.65 6.72 13.68
N GLY A 47 -0.37 6.75 14.98
CA GLY A 47 -1.35 6.82 16.06
C GLY A 47 -1.73 5.45 16.64
N VAL A 48 -2.05 5.44 17.94
CA VAL A 48 -2.43 4.24 18.72
C VAL A 48 -3.54 3.42 18.06
N GLY A 49 -4.61 4.08 17.61
CA GLY A 49 -5.75 3.41 16.99
C GLY A 49 -5.40 2.70 15.67
N ASN A 50 -4.46 3.24 14.89
CA ASN A 50 -4.02 2.63 13.64
C ASN A 50 -3.02 1.49 13.88
N ALA A 51 -2.11 1.65 14.84
CA ALA A 51 -1.22 0.58 15.27
C ALA A 51 -2.01 -0.67 15.73
N ARG A 52 -3.11 -0.47 16.49
CA ARG A 52 -4.00 -1.57 16.91
C ARG A 52 -4.68 -2.26 15.73
N LYS A 53 -5.09 -1.52 14.69
CA LYS A 53 -5.66 -2.13 13.47
C LYS A 53 -4.63 -2.99 12.73
N ILE A 54 -3.39 -2.51 12.61
CA ILE A 54 -2.29 -3.26 12.01
C ILE A 54 -2.04 -4.54 12.80
N TRP A 55 -1.91 -4.44 14.13
CA TRP A 55 -1.74 -5.62 14.99
C TRP A 55 -2.88 -6.62 14.83
N LYS A 56 -4.15 -6.17 14.86
CA LYS A 56 -5.31 -7.05 14.71
C LYS A 56 -5.30 -7.86 13.40
N VAL A 57 -4.82 -7.27 12.32
CA VAL A 57 -4.79 -7.94 10.99
C VAL A 57 -3.54 -8.81 10.80
N TYR A 58 -2.41 -8.37 11.35
CA TYR A 58 -1.10 -8.95 11.02
C TYR A 58 -0.42 -9.68 12.18
N ALA A 59 -1.03 -9.76 13.36
CA ALA A 59 -0.49 -10.49 14.50
C ALA A 59 -0.20 -11.96 14.13
N GLY A 60 1.00 -12.44 14.47
CA GLY A 60 1.46 -13.79 14.17
C GLY A 60 2.09 -13.97 12.77
N LEU A 61 2.09 -12.95 11.92
CA LEU A 61 2.76 -12.95 10.62
C LEU A 61 4.11 -12.23 10.71
N ASN A 62 5.12 -12.78 10.03
CA ASN A 62 6.39 -12.08 9.80
C ASN A 62 6.30 -11.30 8.49
N ILE A 63 6.16 -9.97 8.58
CA ILE A 63 6.04 -9.08 7.41
C ILE A 63 7.34 -8.35 7.19
N THR A 64 7.91 -8.52 6.01
CA THR A 64 9.06 -7.71 5.55
C THR A 64 8.55 -6.63 4.62
N PHE A 65 8.70 -5.36 5.00
CA PHE A 65 8.31 -4.25 4.14
C PHE A 65 9.25 -4.14 2.93
N PRO A 66 8.73 -4.22 1.69
CA PRO A 66 9.53 -3.99 0.52
C PRO A 66 9.98 -2.52 0.47
N GLN A 67 11.16 -2.26 -0.08
CA GLN A 67 11.67 -0.89 -0.26
C GLN A 67 10.76 -0.03 -1.14
N ARG A 68 9.96 -0.66 -2.01
CA ARG A 68 9.07 0.03 -2.96
C ARG A 68 7.65 0.04 -2.44
N LEU A 69 7.11 1.23 -2.22
CA LEU A 69 5.73 1.42 -1.78
C LEU A 69 4.72 1.17 -2.92
N TYR A 70 5.00 1.66 -4.12
CA TYR A 70 4.09 1.55 -5.26
C TYR A 70 4.41 0.36 -6.17
N SER A 71 3.36 -0.25 -6.72
CA SER A 71 3.49 -1.32 -7.72
C SER A 71 4.15 -0.81 -9.01
N ARG A 72 4.77 -1.73 -9.75
CA ARG A 72 5.41 -1.40 -11.04
C ARG A 72 4.39 -0.85 -12.04
N GLU A 73 3.19 -1.41 -12.05
CA GLU A 73 2.09 -1.03 -12.95
C GLU A 73 1.56 0.37 -12.62
N TYR A 74 1.32 0.65 -11.33
CA TYR A 74 0.90 1.98 -10.91
C TYR A 74 1.97 3.04 -11.24
N THR A 75 3.24 2.70 -11.02
CA THR A 75 4.34 3.61 -11.36
C THR A 75 4.39 3.90 -12.87
N ARG A 76 4.17 2.88 -13.71
CA ARG A 76 4.16 3.02 -15.17
C ARG A 76 3.00 3.89 -15.65
N THR A 77 1.80 3.64 -15.15
CA THR A 77 0.60 4.43 -15.49
C THR A 77 0.72 5.88 -15.02
N PHE A 78 1.30 6.12 -13.84
CA PHE A 78 1.58 7.46 -13.35
C PHE A 78 2.55 8.23 -14.28
N ILE A 79 3.64 7.58 -14.70
CA ILE A 79 4.60 8.15 -15.66
C ILE A 79 3.91 8.42 -17.00
N ALA A 80 3.12 7.46 -17.51
CA ALA A 80 2.39 7.61 -18.78
C ALA A 80 1.43 8.81 -18.79
N LYS A 81 0.83 9.14 -17.65
CA LYS A 81 -0.09 10.29 -17.53
C LYS A 81 0.64 11.64 -17.41
N ASN A 82 1.87 11.66 -16.88
CA ASN A 82 2.55 12.90 -16.49
C ASN A 82 3.83 13.19 -17.29
N TYR A 83 4.28 12.30 -18.18
CA TYR A 83 5.58 12.47 -18.86
C TYR A 83 5.62 13.63 -19.86
N GLN A 84 4.47 14.15 -20.29
CA GLN A 84 4.39 15.31 -21.17
C GLN A 84 4.56 16.62 -20.39
N ASP A 85 4.03 16.68 -19.16
CA ASP A 85 4.00 17.90 -18.35
C ASP A 85 5.20 18.01 -17.39
N LYS A 86 5.78 16.89 -16.96
CA LYS A 86 6.81 16.85 -15.92
C LYS A 86 8.16 16.38 -16.43
N SER A 87 9.22 16.95 -15.87
CA SER A 87 10.59 16.53 -16.16
C SER A 87 10.85 15.11 -15.63
N PRO A 88 11.69 14.30 -16.32
CA PRO A 88 12.11 12.98 -15.81
C PRO A 88 12.69 13.01 -14.39
N ARG A 89 13.29 14.14 -13.98
CA ARG A 89 13.83 14.34 -12.63
C ARG A 89 12.74 14.45 -11.56
N GLU A 90 11.64 15.12 -11.88
CA GLU A 90 10.49 15.26 -10.97
C GLU A 90 9.75 13.94 -10.82
N LEU A 91 9.57 13.22 -11.94
CA LEU A 91 8.99 11.88 -11.96
C LEU A 91 9.83 10.88 -11.17
N ALA A 92 11.16 10.97 -11.25
CA ALA A 92 12.08 10.15 -10.45
C ALA A 92 11.86 10.38 -8.94
N LYS A 93 11.78 11.63 -8.50
CA LYS A 93 11.51 11.97 -7.10
C LYS A 93 10.13 11.49 -6.64
N ALA A 94 9.09 11.70 -7.44
CA ALA A 94 7.72 11.31 -7.08
C ALA A 94 7.52 9.79 -7.02
N THR A 95 8.20 9.03 -7.89
CA THR A 95 8.06 7.58 -7.97
C THR A 95 9.10 6.80 -7.17
N GLY A 96 10.12 7.48 -6.63
CA GLY A 96 11.26 6.84 -5.95
C GLY A 96 12.16 6.03 -6.89
N LEU A 97 12.13 6.31 -8.20
CA LEU A 97 12.94 5.64 -9.21
C LEU A 97 14.16 6.48 -9.60
N SER A 98 15.19 5.83 -10.15
CA SER A 98 16.28 6.55 -10.80
C SER A 98 15.80 7.22 -12.09
N GLU A 99 16.37 8.38 -12.43
CA GLU A 99 16.06 9.07 -13.69
C GLU A 99 16.29 8.16 -14.91
N ARG A 100 17.32 7.31 -14.86
CA ARG A 100 17.60 6.31 -15.91
C ARG A 100 16.40 5.40 -16.13
N ARG A 101 15.80 4.86 -15.06
CA ARG A 101 14.65 3.96 -15.17
C ARG A 101 13.41 4.71 -15.66
N VAL A 102 13.18 5.93 -15.20
CA VAL A 102 12.08 6.78 -15.70
C VAL A 102 12.21 7.03 -17.20
N ARG A 103 13.40 7.41 -17.69
CA ARG A 103 13.66 7.58 -19.13
C ARG A 103 13.47 6.29 -19.93
N GLN A 104 13.80 5.14 -19.34
CA GLN A 104 13.55 3.84 -19.98
C GLN A 104 12.04 3.58 -20.10
N ILE A 105 11.27 3.81 -19.03
CA ILE A 105 9.81 3.64 -19.04
C ILE A 105 9.16 4.59 -20.05
N ILE A 106 9.60 5.86 -20.13
CA ILE A 106 9.08 6.81 -21.13
C ILE A 106 9.37 6.32 -22.55
N ARG A 107 10.53 5.71 -22.81
CA ARG A 107 10.83 5.12 -24.12
C ARG A 107 9.95 3.91 -24.43
N GLU A 108 9.76 3.01 -23.46
CA GLU A 108 8.87 1.84 -23.56
C GLU A 108 7.42 2.28 -23.90
N ILE A 109 6.92 3.32 -23.23
CA ILE A 109 5.58 3.88 -23.50
C ILE A 109 5.51 4.50 -24.91
N LYS A 110 6.53 5.25 -25.32
CA LYS A 110 6.58 5.87 -26.66
C LYS A 110 6.65 4.84 -27.78
N SER A 111 7.31 3.69 -27.58
CA SER A 111 7.30 2.60 -28.56
C SER A 111 5.93 1.94 -28.66
N GLU A 112 5.25 1.73 -27.54
CA GLU A 112 3.90 1.12 -27.52
C GLU A 112 2.81 2.02 -28.13
N THR A 113 3.01 3.33 -28.14
CA THR A 113 2.06 4.28 -28.77
C THR A 113 2.32 4.45 -30.28
N LYS A 114 3.39 3.86 -30.80
CA LYS A 114 3.81 3.98 -32.21
C LYS A 114 3.48 2.75 -33.06
N GLU A 115 2.97 1.70 -32.42
CA GLU A 115 2.30 0.55 -33.06
C GLU A 115 0.79 0.80 -33.10
#